data_AF-A0A5K1H403-F1
#
_entry.id   AF-A0A5K1H403-F1
#
_cell.length_a   1.000
_cell.length_b   1.000
_cell.length_c   1.000
_cell.angle_alpha   90.00
_cell.angle_beta   90.00
_cell.angle_gamma   90.00
#
_symmetry.space_group_name_H-M   'P 1'
#
loop_
_entity.id
_entity.type
_entity.pdbx_description
1 polymer ?
#
loop_
_entity_poly.entity_id
_entity_poly.type
_entity_poly.pdbx_seq_one_letter_code
_entity_poly.pdbx_strand_id
1 'polypeptide(L)' 'IPLHRRVRRVEAREYIGTFERTDRRSQVRHEFARLDFNKVQTIHQRELGELSG' A
#
# COMPACT_ATOMS: atom_id res chain seq x y z
N ILE A 1 6.09 8.58 -15.02
CA ILE A 1 5.21 7.54 -15.61
C ILE A 1 3.76 7.99 -15.51
N PRO A 2 2.97 8.01 -16.60
CA PRO A 2 1.54 8.34 -16.56
C PRO A 2 0.76 7.40 -15.64
N LEU A 3 -0.30 7.86 -14.98
CA LEU A 3 -1.07 7.08 -13.99
C LEU A 3 -1.46 5.68 -14.50
N HIS A 4 -1.99 5.59 -15.73
CA HIS A 4 -2.42 4.32 -16.33
C HIS A 4 -1.28 3.31 -16.59
N ARG A 5 -0.02 3.72 -16.51
CA ARG A 5 1.16 2.85 -16.72
C ARG A 5 1.88 2.50 -15.43
N ARG A 6 1.41 2.97 -14.28
CA ARG A 6 2.06 2.73 -12.99
C ARG A 6 1.66 1.37 -12.41
N VAL A 7 2.59 0.75 -11.71
CA VAL A 7 2.32 -0.45 -10.91
C VAL A 7 1.58 -0.01 -9.65
N ARG A 8 0.30 -0.38 -9.54
CA ARG A 8 -0.60 0.07 -8.46
C ARG A 8 -0.05 -0.14 -7.06
N ARG A 9 0.65 -1.26 -6.81
CA ARG A 9 1.26 -1.54 -5.49
C ARG A 9 2.44 -0.63 -5.15
N VAL A 10 3.25 -0.25 -6.14
CA VAL A 10 4.34 0.71 -5.95
C VAL A 10 3.77 2.09 -5.65
N GLU A 11 2.76 2.49 -6.43
CA GLU A 11 2.07 3.78 -6.24
C GLU A 11 1.34 3.85 -4.89
N ALA A 12 0.67 2.79 -4.46
CA ALA A 12 0.02 2.75 -3.15
C ALA A 12 1.01 2.99 -2.01
N ARG A 13 2.23 2.42 -2.07
CA ARG A 13 3.28 2.65 -1.07
C ARG A 13 3.73 4.10 -1.04
N GLU A 14 3.95 4.69 -2.20
CA GLU A 14 4.34 6.11 -2.33
C GLU A 14 3.25 7.02 -1.75
N TYR A 15 2.00 6.81 -2.17
CA TYR A 15 0.87 7.62 -1.76
C TYR A 15 0.55 7.49 -0.26
N ILE A 16 0.68 6.29 0.33
CA ILE A 16 0.58 6.12 1.79
C ILE A 16 1.66 6.95 2.52
N GLY A 17 2.84 7.16 1.94
CA GLY A 17 3.89 7.97 2.54
C GLY A 17 3.66 9.49 2.39
N THR A 18 3.08 9.92 1.28
CA THR A 18 2.99 11.34 0.89
C THR A 18 1.61 11.97 1.08
N PHE A 19 0.57 11.18 1.34
CA PHE A 19 -0.80 11.69 1.44
C PHE A 19 -1.01 12.61 2.65
N GLU A 20 -1.45 13.84 2.39
CA GLU A 20 -1.80 14.81 3.41
C GLU A 20 -3.13 14.48 4.09
N ARG A 21 -3.13 14.48 5.43
CA ARG A 21 -4.30 14.13 6.24
C ARG A 21 -5.05 15.38 6.69
N THR A 22 -5.73 16.02 5.75
CA THR A 22 -6.39 17.34 5.91
C THR A 22 -7.64 17.33 6.80
N ASP A 23 -8.30 16.19 6.98
CA ASP A 23 -9.48 16.05 7.84
C ASP A 23 -9.60 14.66 8.52
N ARG A 24 -10.51 14.50 9.49
CA ARG A 24 -10.72 13.23 10.21
C ARG A 24 -11.05 12.06 9.29
N ARG A 25 -11.83 12.29 8.23
CA ARG A 25 -12.19 11.24 7.26
C ARG A 25 -10.97 10.82 6.43
N SER A 26 -10.08 11.76 6.09
CA SER A 26 -8.82 11.52 5.40
C SER A 26 -7.84 10.74 6.28
N GLN A 27 -7.83 10.98 7.59
CA GLN A 27 -7.03 10.20 8.56
C GLN A 27 -7.49 8.74 8.61
N VAL A 28 -8.80 8.50 8.77
CA VAL A 28 -9.35 7.14 8.79
C VAL A 28 -9.05 6.39 7.48
N ARG A 29 -9.17 7.06 6.32
CA ARG A 29 -8.80 6.46 5.02
C ARG A 29 -7.31 6.14 4.93
N HIS A 30 -6.45 7.01 5.47
CA HIS A 30 -5.01 6.80 5.47
C HIS A 30 -4.61 5.60 6.33
N GLU A 31 -5.16 5.51 7.54
CA GLU A 31 -4.94 4.39 8.45
C GLU A 31 -5.40 3.07 7.84
N PHE A 32 -6.59 3.07 7.22
CA PHE A 32 -7.11 1.90 6.51
C PHE A 32 -6.18 1.47 5.37
N ALA A 33 -5.75 2.41 4.52
CA ALA A 33 -4.85 2.10 3.41
C ALA A 33 -3.52 1.50 3.88
N ARG A 34 -2.97 2.00 4.99
CA ARG A 34 -1.74 1.46 5.59
C ARG A 34 -1.95 0.04 6.14
N LEU A 35 -3.07 -0.21 6.83
CA LEU A 35 -3.40 -1.52 7.37
C LEU A 35 -3.58 -2.57 6.25
N ASP A 36 -4.34 -2.23 5.21
CA ASP A 36 -4.56 -3.09 4.05
C ASP A 36 -3.24 -3.42 3.34
N PHE A 37 -2.40 -2.40 3.10
CA PHE A 37 -1.11 -2.58 2.46
C PHE A 37 -0.23 -3.57 3.23
N ASN A 38 -0.12 -3.41 4.57
CA ASN A 38 0.69 -4.29 5.41
C ASN A 38 0.15 -5.72 5.39
N LYS A 39 -1.18 -5.91 5.43
CA LYS A 39 -1.79 -7.24 5.38
C LYS A 39 -1.44 -7.99 4.09
N VAL A 40 -1.58 -7.32 2.95
CA VAL A 40 -1.23 -7.90 1.64
C VAL A 40 0.29 -8.13 1.55
N GLN A 41 1.12 -7.22 2.08
CA GLN A 41 2.56 -7.40 2.10
C GLN A 41 2.98 -8.67 2.85
N THR A 42 2.36 -8.97 3.99
CA THR A 42 2.63 -10.21 4.75
C THR A 42 2.29 -11.46 3.94
N ILE A 43 1.18 -11.43 3.17
CA ILE A 43 0.81 -12.54 2.28
C ILE A 43 1.89 -12.74 1.21
N HIS A 44 2.31 -11.67 0.54
CA HIS A 44 3.38 -11.75 -0.48
C HIS A 44 4.71 -12.24 0.08
N GLN A 45 5.08 -11.83 1.29
CA GLN A 45 6.29 -12.33 1.95
C GLN A 45 6.23 -13.83 2.23
N ARG A 46 5.06 -14.32 2.63
CA ARG A 46 4.83 -15.76 2.82
C ARG A 46 4.92 -16.52 1.50
N GLU A 47 4.26 -16.05 0.45
CA GLU A 47 4.31 -16.64 -0.90
C GLU A 47 5.76 -16.72 -1.40
N LEU A 48 6.54 -15.65 -1.21
CA LEU A 48 7.97 -15.64 -1.57
C LEU A 48 8.80 -16.61 -0.73
N GLY A 49 8.49 -16.77 0.56
CA GLY A 49 9.13 -17.75 1.43
C GLY A 49 8.86 -19.19 0.98
N GLU A 50 7.62 -19.48 0.55
CA GLU A 50 7.23 -20.78 0.01
C GLU A 50 7.90 -21.07 -1.35
N LEU A 51 8.14 -20.05 -2.18
CA LEU A 51 8.81 -20.19 -3.48
C LEU A 51 10.34 -20.27 -3.41
N SER A 52 10.94 -19.80 -2.30
CA SER A 52 12.40 -19.73 -2.13
C SER A 52 12.98 -20.94 -1.40
N GLY A 53 12.14 -21.85 -0.91
CA GLY A 53 12.51 -23.12 -0.26
C GLY A 53 12.37 -24.30 -1.21
#